data_AF-A0A2E5YMV3-F1
#
_entry.id   AF-A0A2E5YMV3-F1
#
_cell.length_a   1.000
_cell.length_b   1.000
_cell.length_c   1.000
_cell.angle_alpha   90.00
_cell.angle_beta   90.00
_cell.angle_gamma   90.00
#
_symmetry.space_group_name_H-M   'P 1'
#
loop_
_entity.id
_entity.type
_entity.pdbx_description
1 polymer ?
#
loop_
_entity_poly.entity_id
_entity_poly.type
_entity_poly.pdbx_seq_one_letter_code
_entity_poly.pdbx_strand_id
1 'polypeptide(L)'
;MPPPKSFSPAPRLPTLEGLPLHTRSLTVAVKRLSERLWQARGDVIDLRKNGFVPSNHDLQPSGVIHMMSIELDFDPDTLTIEEIRIDQPFVAVEASKATKGECCRDPAPRLLDLRGEKLDPGFAKKLGILFGGAIGCSHLLTLFQLMASTLPRAVELERARSERENSIPELGARFFRRSVFIDGHERSAELLDVVIQLADTHARPLIAGSRVTERLALSHEVKTFASIDRKRFTLVRLEIRERERNHEDVGHAQWIDRTELVSSLTGARIIPGMAGRVFKLLGGETRYRPILDNLLMFAPAFLQVTAALMDEYFENREKAGNRKAGIKPAVTDLGGNSDSCYMWRSGGPIQRAWASGRTGETKT
;
A
#
# COMPACT_ATOMS: atom_id res chain seq x y z
N MET A 1 34.13 -37.04 10.16
CA MET A 1 33.19 -35.95 9.84
C MET A 1 31.99 -36.09 10.74
N PRO A 2 31.62 -35.08 11.54
CA PRO A 2 30.32 -35.09 12.20
C PRO A 2 29.21 -35.09 11.15
N PRO A 3 28.08 -35.80 11.38
CA PRO A 3 26.96 -35.75 10.46
C PRO A 3 26.44 -34.32 10.34
N PRO A 4 25.95 -33.90 9.16
CA PRO A 4 25.32 -32.60 9.02
C PRO A 4 24.16 -32.50 10.02
N LYS A 5 24.15 -31.43 10.82
CA LYS A 5 23.03 -31.12 11.72
C LYS A 5 21.75 -31.20 10.90
N SER A 6 20.81 -32.05 11.33
CA SER A 6 19.51 -32.18 10.68
C SER A 6 18.84 -30.81 10.65
N PHE A 7 18.75 -30.20 9.47
CA PHE A 7 17.96 -29.00 9.27
C PHE A 7 16.51 -29.38 9.54
N SER A 8 15.96 -28.89 10.66
CA SER A 8 14.51 -28.91 10.83
C SER A 8 13.92 -28.09 9.68
N PRO A 9 12.96 -28.61 8.90
CA PRO A 9 12.37 -27.86 7.82
C PRO A 9 11.77 -26.58 8.39
N ALA A 10 12.13 -25.44 7.79
CA ALA A 10 11.56 -24.16 8.18
C ALA A 10 10.02 -24.27 8.18
N PRO A 11 9.32 -23.70 9.18
CA PRO A 11 7.86 -23.75 9.23
C PRO A 11 7.31 -23.23 7.91
N ARG A 12 6.48 -24.04 7.23
CA ARG A 12 5.87 -23.65 5.96
C ARG A 12 5.09 -22.36 6.18
N LEU A 13 5.19 -21.44 5.21
CA LEU A 13 4.34 -20.25 5.20
C LEU A 13 2.89 -20.71 4.99
N PRO A 14 1.90 -20.05 5.62
CA PRO A 14 0.50 -20.33 5.36
C PRO A 14 0.22 -20.27 3.84
N THR A 15 -0.48 -21.27 3.32
CA THR A 15 -0.98 -21.26 1.95
C THR A 15 -2.22 -20.37 1.91
N LEU A 16 -2.27 -19.45 0.94
CA LEU A 16 -3.48 -18.69 0.64
C LEU A 16 -4.50 -19.62 -0.01
N GLU A 17 -5.73 -19.59 0.49
CA GLU A 17 -6.85 -20.36 -0.03
C GLU A 17 -7.98 -19.42 -0.46
N GLY A 18 -8.77 -19.84 -1.44
CA GLY A 18 -9.96 -19.11 -1.88
C GLY A 18 -9.79 -18.32 -3.19
N LEU A 19 -10.82 -17.54 -3.53
CA LEU A 19 -10.91 -16.79 -4.77
C LEU A 19 -10.05 -15.52 -4.70
N PRO A 20 -9.09 -15.29 -5.61
CA PRO A 20 -8.30 -14.08 -5.62
C PRO A 20 -9.14 -12.87 -6.04
N LEU A 21 -9.14 -11.82 -5.21
CA LEU A 21 -9.98 -10.63 -5.41
C LEU A 21 -9.18 -9.44 -5.92
N HIS A 22 -8.04 -9.17 -5.30
CA HIS A 22 -7.28 -7.95 -5.53
C HIS A 22 -5.79 -8.16 -5.25
N THR A 23 -4.94 -7.50 -6.03
CA THR A 23 -3.51 -7.32 -5.73
C THR A 23 -3.15 -5.85 -5.83
N ARG A 24 -2.49 -5.35 -4.79
CA ARG A 24 -1.76 -4.08 -4.83
C ARG A 24 -0.26 -4.34 -4.80
N SER A 25 0.46 -3.65 -5.66
CA SER A 25 1.92 -3.57 -5.64
C SER A 25 2.34 -2.12 -5.38
N LEU A 26 3.16 -1.90 -4.36
CA LEU A 26 3.82 -0.64 -4.08
C LEU A 26 5.33 -0.87 -4.14
N THR A 27 6.06 -0.03 -4.87
CA THR A 27 7.53 -0.09 -4.89
C THR A 27 8.13 1.27 -4.65
N VAL A 28 9.23 1.32 -3.91
CA VAL A 28 10.05 2.52 -3.74
C VAL A 28 11.50 2.15 -4.05
N ALA A 29 12.07 2.70 -5.11
CA ALA A 29 13.46 2.49 -5.50
C ALA A 29 14.26 3.77 -5.30
N VAL A 30 15.48 3.65 -4.78
CA VAL A 30 16.38 4.80 -4.57
C VAL A 30 17.68 4.58 -5.33
N LYS A 31 18.10 5.62 -6.05
CA LYS A 31 19.37 5.67 -6.77
C LYS A 31 20.08 6.98 -6.48
N ARG A 32 21.40 6.98 -6.62
CA ARG A 32 22.19 8.22 -6.56
C ARG A 32 21.99 8.98 -7.86
N LEU A 33 21.56 10.25 -7.79
CA LEU A 33 21.33 11.08 -8.97
C LEU A 33 22.55 11.94 -9.30
N SER A 34 23.15 12.55 -8.28
CA SER A 34 24.34 13.39 -8.39
C SER A 34 25.19 13.25 -7.12
N GLU A 35 26.23 14.09 -7.00
CA GLU A 35 27.03 14.21 -5.78
C GLU A 35 26.20 14.68 -4.57
N ARG A 36 25.13 15.45 -4.80
CA ARG A 36 24.33 16.08 -3.74
C ARG A 36 22.91 15.56 -3.62
N LEU A 37 22.39 14.92 -4.68
CA LEU A 37 21.00 14.50 -4.73
C LEU A 37 20.86 13.00 -4.95
N TRP A 38 19.89 12.43 -4.26
CA TRP A 38 19.36 11.10 -4.55
C TRP A 38 18.00 11.23 -5.21
N GLN A 39 17.66 10.25 -6.04
CA GLN A 39 16.34 10.14 -6.65
C GLN A 39 15.62 8.91 -6.11
N ALA A 40 14.39 9.11 -5.68
CA ALA A 40 13.45 8.06 -5.33
C ALA A 40 12.34 7.98 -6.36
N ARG A 41 11.96 6.77 -6.77
CA ARG A 41 10.74 6.51 -7.55
C ARG A 41 9.84 5.58 -6.77
N GLY A 42 8.63 6.06 -6.49
CA GLY A 42 7.52 5.30 -5.95
C GLY A 42 6.55 4.92 -7.07
N ASP A 43 6.09 3.67 -7.10
CA ASP A 43 5.04 3.21 -8.01
C ASP A 43 3.94 2.50 -7.22
N VAL A 44 2.68 2.68 -7.63
CA VAL A 44 1.52 1.92 -7.15
C VAL A 44 0.77 1.32 -8.33
N ILE A 45 0.48 0.02 -8.24
CA ILE A 45 -0.37 -0.70 -9.19
C ILE A 45 -1.45 -1.44 -8.40
N ASP A 46 -2.70 -1.20 -8.76
CA ASP A 46 -3.85 -1.91 -8.21
C ASP A 46 -4.52 -2.74 -9.31
N LEU A 47 -4.65 -4.03 -9.05
CA LEU A 47 -5.20 -5.04 -9.96
C LEU A 47 -6.42 -5.68 -9.30
N ARG A 48 -7.61 -5.48 -9.89
CA ARG A 48 -8.80 -6.28 -9.55
C ARG A 48 -8.78 -7.56 -10.35
N LYS A 49 -8.92 -8.68 -9.66
CA LYS A 49 -8.87 -10.03 -10.24
C LYS A 49 -10.25 -10.66 -10.40
N ASN A 50 -11.25 -10.18 -9.66
CA ASN A 50 -12.62 -10.68 -9.73
C ASN A 50 -13.66 -9.57 -9.90
N GLY A 51 -14.73 -9.89 -10.62
CA GLY A 51 -15.92 -9.08 -10.76
C GLY A 51 -15.71 -7.75 -11.49
N PHE A 52 -16.70 -6.88 -11.35
CA PHE A 52 -16.70 -5.52 -11.85
C PHE A 52 -17.37 -4.60 -10.83
N VAL A 53 -17.01 -3.32 -10.83
CA VAL A 53 -17.66 -2.31 -9.97
C VAL A 53 -18.52 -1.39 -10.81
N PRO A 54 -19.85 -1.41 -10.64
CA PRO A 54 -20.71 -0.40 -11.23
C PRO A 54 -20.45 0.93 -10.52
N SER A 55 -20.13 1.96 -11.29
CA SER A 55 -20.10 3.34 -10.82
C SER A 55 -21.17 4.16 -11.55
N ASN A 56 -21.51 5.33 -11.03
CA ASN A 56 -22.52 6.19 -11.66
C ASN A 56 -22.13 6.72 -13.04
N HIS A 57 -20.87 6.56 -13.45
CA HIS A 57 -20.32 7.08 -14.69
C HIS A 57 -19.72 6.00 -15.59
N ASP A 58 -19.48 4.80 -15.07
CA ASP A 58 -18.78 3.73 -15.79
C ASP A 58 -18.99 2.35 -15.14
N LEU A 59 -18.76 1.28 -15.90
CA LEU A 59 -18.67 -0.10 -15.42
C LEU A 59 -17.21 -0.53 -15.41
N GLN A 60 -16.57 -0.53 -14.24
CA GLN A 60 -15.15 -0.84 -14.14
C GLN A 60 -14.93 -2.35 -14.11
N PRO A 61 -14.29 -2.97 -15.13
CA PRO A 61 -14.05 -4.42 -15.15
C PRO A 61 -12.92 -4.84 -14.20
N SER A 62 -12.62 -6.14 -14.19
CA SER A 62 -11.34 -6.66 -13.70
C SER A 62 -10.18 -6.14 -14.57
N GLY A 63 -8.99 -6.02 -13.98
CA GLY A 63 -7.81 -5.48 -14.64
C GLY A 63 -7.10 -4.42 -13.79
N VAL A 64 -6.17 -3.69 -14.42
CA VAL A 64 -5.47 -2.58 -13.78
C VAL A 64 -6.45 -1.43 -13.56
N ILE A 65 -6.63 -1.04 -12.31
CA ILE A 65 -7.53 0.06 -11.91
C ILE A 65 -6.74 1.34 -11.68
N HIS A 66 -5.58 1.21 -11.05
CA HIS A 66 -4.69 2.31 -10.78
C HIS A 66 -3.29 1.92 -11.20
N MET A 67 -2.62 2.82 -11.90
CA MET A 67 -1.18 2.80 -12.13
C MET A 67 -0.71 4.24 -12.00
N MET A 68 0.06 4.51 -10.95
CA MET A 68 0.52 5.85 -10.62
C MET A 68 1.96 5.80 -10.10
N SER A 69 2.69 6.90 -10.27
CA SER A 69 4.05 7.02 -9.75
C SER A 69 4.33 8.42 -9.20
N ILE A 70 5.23 8.47 -8.23
CA ILE A 70 5.80 9.70 -7.67
C ILE A 70 7.31 9.56 -7.76
N GLU A 71 7.98 10.52 -8.39
CA GLU A 71 9.43 10.64 -8.35
C GLU A 71 9.80 11.84 -7.48
N LEU A 72 10.81 11.66 -6.63
CA LEU A 72 11.37 12.68 -5.76
C LEU A 72 12.86 12.79 -6.02
N ASP A 73 13.36 13.99 -6.22
CA ASP A 73 14.78 14.28 -6.01
C ASP A 73 14.91 14.90 -4.63
N PHE A 74 15.86 14.43 -3.82
CA PHE A 74 16.02 14.88 -2.44
C PHE A 74 17.48 14.90 -2.01
N ASP A 75 17.79 15.79 -1.07
CA ASP A 75 19.08 15.85 -0.39
C ASP A 75 19.13 14.76 0.70
N PRO A 76 20.02 13.75 0.58
CA PRO A 76 20.14 12.69 1.58
C PRO A 76 20.71 13.20 2.91
N ASP A 77 21.32 14.39 2.95
CA ASP A 77 21.87 14.96 4.15
C ASP A 77 20.83 15.63 5.04
N THR A 78 19.94 16.40 4.42
CA THR A 78 18.89 17.13 5.12
C THR A 78 17.51 16.46 5.05
N LEU A 79 17.36 15.43 4.20
CA LEU A 79 16.08 14.82 3.83
C LEU A 79 15.07 15.81 3.23
N THR A 80 15.56 16.89 2.63
CA THR A 80 14.73 17.93 1.99
C THR A 80 14.38 17.52 0.57
N ILE A 81 13.11 17.67 0.20
CA ILE A 81 12.61 17.40 -1.14
C ILE A 81 12.96 18.58 -2.06
N GLU A 82 13.67 18.31 -3.15
CA GLU A 82 14.05 19.32 -4.14
C GLU A 82 13.07 19.40 -5.31
N GLU A 83 12.57 18.25 -5.76
CA GLU A 83 11.69 18.17 -6.92
C GLU A 83 10.71 17.00 -6.78
N ILE A 84 9.50 17.17 -7.32
CA ILE A 84 8.43 16.16 -7.30
C ILE A 84 7.85 16.03 -8.70
N ARG A 85 7.80 14.81 -9.22
CA ARG A 85 7.13 14.49 -10.50
C ARG A 85 6.09 13.41 -10.27
N ILE A 86 4.94 13.51 -10.93
CA ILE A 86 3.81 12.61 -10.73
C ILE A 86 3.31 12.16 -12.09
N ASP A 87 3.05 10.86 -12.23
CA ASP A 87 2.43 10.29 -13.41
C ASP A 87 1.29 9.36 -13.00
N GLN A 88 0.19 9.37 -13.76
CA GLN A 88 -1.04 8.63 -13.48
C GLN A 88 -1.61 8.02 -14.77
N PRO A 89 -0.90 7.07 -15.40
CA PRO A 89 -1.32 6.48 -16.67
C PRO A 89 -2.68 5.77 -16.59
N PHE A 90 -3.00 5.14 -15.46
CA PHE A 90 -4.33 4.53 -15.23
C PHE A 90 -4.96 5.04 -13.94
N VAL A 91 -6.22 5.47 -14.03
CA VAL A 91 -7.02 5.89 -12.88
C VAL A 91 -8.44 5.32 -12.96
N ALA A 92 -9.09 5.15 -11.80
CA ALA A 92 -10.44 4.62 -11.74
C ALA A 92 -11.51 5.56 -12.31
N VAL A 93 -11.30 6.88 -12.22
CA VAL A 93 -12.29 7.87 -12.67
C VAL A 93 -11.64 8.84 -13.64
N GLU A 94 -12.07 8.75 -14.89
CA GLU A 94 -11.70 9.64 -15.98
C GLU A 94 -12.67 10.83 -16.12
N ALA A 95 -12.16 11.91 -16.70
CA ALA A 95 -12.96 13.10 -16.98
C ALA A 95 -14.06 12.77 -17.99
N SER A 96 -15.31 13.08 -17.65
CA SER A 96 -16.47 12.79 -18.49
C SER A 96 -17.62 13.77 -18.19
N LYS A 97 -18.69 13.71 -19.00
CA LYS A 97 -19.93 14.45 -18.72
C LYS A 97 -20.52 14.07 -17.35
N ALA A 98 -20.43 12.79 -16.97
CA ALA A 98 -20.98 12.29 -15.70
C ALA A 98 -20.18 12.76 -14.49
N THR A 99 -18.86 12.96 -14.63
CA THR A 99 -17.99 13.52 -13.58
C THR A 99 -17.91 15.05 -13.64
N LYS A 100 -18.65 15.69 -14.56
CA LYS A 100 -18.57 17.13 -14.85
C LYS A 100 -17.15 17.61 -15.18
N GLY A 101 -16.39 16.75 -15.86
CA GLY A 101 -15.01 17.01 -16.26
C GLY A 101 -13.96 16.73 -15.18
N GLU A 102 -14.37 16.36 -13.95
CA GLU A 102 -13.42 16.02 -12.88
C GLU A 102 -12.85 14.61 -13.05
N CYS A 103 -11.63 14.38 -12.58
CA CYS A 103 -10.96 13.09 -12.62
C CYS A 103 -10.01 12.86 -11.42
N CYS A 104 -9.56 11.61 -11.28
CA CYS A 104 -8.60 11.23 -10.23
C CYS A 104 -7.24 11.93 -10.30
N ARG A 105 -6.90 12.62 -11.41
CA ARG A 105 -5.64 13.35 -11.59
C ARG A 105 -5.69 14.78 -11.05
N ASP A 106 -6.89 15.35 -10.93
CA ASP A 106 -7.10 16.74 -10.51
C ASP A 106 -6.40 17.13 -9.21
N PRO A 107 -6.36 16.30 -8.14
CA PRO A 107 -5.70 16.73 -6.92
C PRO A 107 -4.16 16.69 -7.01
N ALA A 108 -3.56 15.88 -7.90
CA ALA A 108 -2.14 15.55 -7.87
C ALA A 108 -1.18 16.76 -7.85
N PRO A 109 -1.43 17.87 -8.58
CA PRO A 109 -0.58 19.05 -8.51
C PRO A 109 -0.37 19.63 -7.11
N ARG A 110 -1.28 19.39 -6.15
CA ARG A 110 -1.13 19.82 -4.75
C ARG A 110 0.09 19.21 -4.06
N LEU A 111 0.52 18.02 -4.50
CA LEU A 111 1.70 17.39 -3.93
C LEU A 111 2.98 18.16 -4.26
N LEU A 112 2.99 18.99 -5.32
CA LEU A 112 4.14 19.81 -5.69
C LEU A 112 4.44 20.91 -4.64
N ASP A 113 3.43 21.29 -3.84
CA ASP A 113 3.58 22.25 -2.74
C ASP A 113 4.45 21.72 -1.59
N LEU A 114 4.80 20.43 -1.60
CA LEU A 114 5.72 19.81 -0.65
C LEU A 114 7.19 19.95 -1.04
N ARG A 115 7.50 20.62 -2.15
CA ARG A 115 8.89 20.98 -2.47
C ARG A 115 9.47 21.87 -1.36
N GLY A 116 10.68 21.58 -0.94
CA GLY A 116 11.37 22.23 0.18
C GLY A 116 10.99 21.66 1.56
N GLU A 117 10.03 20.74 1.63
CA GLU A 117 9.69 20.06 2.88
C GLU A 117 10.69 18.96 3.24
N LYS A 118 10.86 18.73 4.54
CA LYS A 118 11.72 17.67 5.06
C LYS A 118 10.92 16.39 5.31
N LEU A 119 11.50 15.24 4.96
CA LEU A 119 10.96 13.91 5.26
C LEU A 119 11.23 13.51 6.71
N ASP A 120 10.70 14.30 7.65
CA ASP A 120 10.87 14.14 9.08
C ASP A 120 9.64 13.45 9.74
N PRO A 121 9.65 13.21 11.06
CA PRO A 121 8.50 12.59 11.75
C PRO A 121 7.18 13.37 11.62
N GLY A 122 7.21 14.67 11.33
CA GLY A 122 6.03 15.52 11.11
C GLY A 122 5.48 15.46 9.69
N PHE A 123 6.26 15.01 8.72
CA PHE A 123 5.90 15.01 7.30
C PHE A 123 4.59 14.27 7.01
N ALA A 124 4.38 13.08 7.57
CA ALA A 124 3.18 12.28 7.32
C ALA A 124 1.88 13.02 7.76
N LYS A 125 1.96 13.79 8.85
CA LYS A 125 0.85 14.62 9.32
C LYS A 125 0.61 15.80 8.37
N LYS A 126 1.68 16.48 7.94
CA LYS A 126 1.59 17.59 6.96
C LYS A 126 0.99 17.12 5.64
N LEU A 127 1.47 16.00 5.10
CA LEU A 127 0.94 15.35 3.91
C LEU A 127 -0.56 14.98 4.09
N GLY A 128 -0.94 14.45 5.25
CA GLY A 128 -2.34 14.15 5.56
C GLY A 128 -3.25 15.38 5.60
N ILE A 129 -2.75 16.54 6.06
CA ILE A 129 -3.51 17.80 6.05
C ILE A 129 -3.65 18.32 4.61
N LEU A 130 -2.57 18.29 3.84
CA LEU A 130 -2.53 18.81 2.46
C LEU A 130 -3.31 17.95 1.47
N PHE A 131 -3.31 16.63 1.67
CA PHE A 131 -3.70 15.65 0.65
C PHE A 131 -4.58 14.50 1.19
N GLY A 132 -5.04 14.60 2.43
CA GLY A 132 -5.90 13.60 3.06
C GLY A 132 -7.36 13.65 2.60
N GLY A 133 -8.01 12.49 2.61
CA GLY A 133 -9.45 12.35 2.40
C GLY A 133 -9.96 13.04 1.14
N ALA A 134 -11.02 13.84 1.27
CA ALA A 134 -11.65 14.63 0.20
C ALA A 134 -10.72 15.57 -0.59
N ILE A 135 -9.51 15.83 -0.10
CA ILE A 135 -8.57 16.79 -0.69
C ILE A 135 -7.65 16.08 -1.69
N GLY A 136 -7.43 14.77 -1.57
CA GLY A 136 -6.42 14.07 -2.36
C GLY A 136 -6.84 12.71 -2.90
N CYS A 137 -5.93 12.10 -3.65
CA CYS A 137 -6.04 10.71 -4.07
C CYS A 137 -5.49 9.81 -2.97
N SER A 138 -6.31 8.91 -2.42
CA SER A 138 -5.89 7.97 -1.37
C SER A 138 -4.71 7.07 -1.79
N HIS A 139 -4.57 6.78 -3.08
CA HIS A 139 -3.49 5.98 -3.65
C HIS A 139 -2.15 6.72 -3.60
N LEU A 140 -2.11 7.95 -4.13
CA LEU A 140 -0.91 8.80 -4.06
C LEU A 140 -0.56 9.16 -2.62
N LEU A 141 -1.56 9.38 -1.75
CA LEU A 141 -1.34 9.58 -0.32
C LEU A 141 -0.64 8.37 0.31
N THR A 142 -1.16 7.16 0.08
CA THR A 142 -0.58 5.93 0.62
C THR A 142 0.84 5.71 0.10
N LEU A 143 1.06 5.93 -1.21
CA LEU A 143 2.37 5.81 -1.83
C LEU A 143 3.38 6.81 -1.23
N PHE A 144 3.00 8.09 -1.09
CA PHE A 144 3.90 9.10 -0.56
C PHE A 144 4.16 8.90 0.95
N GLN A 145 3.18 8.43 1.73
CA GLN A 145 3.42 8.01 3.11
C GLN A 145 4.43 6.85 3.20
N LEU A 146 4.32 5.86 2.31
CA LEU A 146 5.30 4.78 2.21
C LEU A 146 6.68 5.33 1.83
N MET A 147 6.79 6.21 0.83
CA MET A 147 8.06 6.84 0.47
C MET A 147 8.66 7.62 1.65
N ALA A 148 7.87 8.44 2.34
CA ALA A 148 8.32 9.21 3.49
C ALA A 148 8.86 8.35 4.63
N SER A 149 8.31 7.15 4.83
CA SER A 149 8.86 6.17 5.78
C SER A 149 10.14 5.48 5.28
N THR A 150 10.26 5.30 3.97
CA THR A 150 11.28 4.47 3.33
C THR A 150 12.59 5.23 3.14
N LEU A 151 12.52 6.50 2.72
CA LEU A 151 13.70 7.27 2.35
C LEU A 151 14.66 7.55 3.52
N PRO A 152 14.20 7.96 4.72
CA PRO A 152 15.09 8.10 5.87
C PRO A 152 15.82 6.80 6.22
N ARG A 153 15.12 5.66 6.14
CA ARG A 153 15.71 4.34 6.37
C ARG A 153 16.73 3.95 5.30
N ALA A 154 16.45 4.23 4.03
CA ALA A 154 17.39 3.97 2.94
C ALA A 154 18.68 4.79 3.11
N VAL A 155 18.56 6.05 3.54
CA VAL A 155 19.70 6.91 3.91
C VAL A 155 20.49 6.34 5.08
N GLU A 156 19.83 5.95 6.16
CA GLU A 156 20.47 5.35 7.34
C GLU A 156 21.27 4.08 6.97
N LEU A 157 20.65 3.15 6.22
CA LEU A 157 21.29 1.91 5.78
C LEU A 157 22.51 2.17 4.89
N GLU A 158 22.38 3.09 3.93
CA GLU A 158 23.47 3.41 3.01
C GLU A 158 24.62 4.14 3.70
N ARG A 159 24.34 5.06 4.63
CA ARG A 159 25.38 5.72 5.44
C ARG A 159 26.14 4.71 6.28
N ALA A 160 25.43 3.89 7.05
CA ALA A 160 26.06 2.87 7.89
C ALA A 160 26.91 1.89 7.06
N ARG A 161 26.48 1.54 5.85
CA ARG A 161 27.26 0.68 4.95
C ARG A 161 28.46 1.43 4.36
N SER A 162 28.29 2.65 3.90
CA SER A 162 29.36 3.50 3.34
C SER A 162 30.48 3.72 4.35
N GLU A 163 30.14 3.96 5.61
CA GLU A 163 31.10 4.12 6.70
C GLU A 163 31.89 2.82 6.97
N ARG A 164 31.21 1.67 7.03
CA ARG A 164 31.88 0.37 7.28
C ARG A 164 32.76 -0.09 6.13
N GLU A 165 32.34 0.14 4.90
CA GLU A 165 32.96 -0.43 3.70
C GLU A 165 33.78 0.58 2.88
N ASN A 166 33.80 1.85 3.31
CA ASN A 166 34.50 2.96 2.66
C ASN A 166 34.27 3.02 1.13
N SER A 167 33.01 2.93 0.72
CA SER A 167 32.61 3.06 -0.68
C SER A 167 31.28 3.81 -0.76
N ILE A 168 30.87 4.18 -1.97
CA ILE A 168 29.60 4.89 -2.21
C ILE A 168 28.92 4.33 -3.46
N PRO A 169 27.59 4.47 -3.61
CA PRO A 169 26.90 4.06 -4.83
C PRO A 169 27.38 4.85 -6.04
N GLU A 170 27.53 4.18 -7.18
CA GLU A 170 27.80 4.84 -8.46
C GLU A 170 26.63 5.75 -8.87
N LEU A 171 26.93 6.80 -9.63
CA LEU A 171 25.90 7.67 -10.19
C LEU A 171 24.93 6.87 -11.08
N GLY A 172 23.64 7.10 -10.91
CA GLY A 172 22.57 6.37 -11.58
C GLY A 172 22.29 4.97 -11.02
N ALA A 173 23.17 4.42 -10.18
CA ALA A 173 23.00 3.07 -9.64
C ALA A 173 21.91 3.05 -8.55
N ARG A 174 20.94 2.15 -8.72
CA ARG A 174 19.98 1.81 -7.66
C ARG A 174 20.69 0.97 -6.59
N PHE A 175 20.70 1.48 -5.37
CA PHE A 175 21.26 0.77 -4.21
C PHE A 175 20.18 0.29 -3.24
N PHE A 176 18.98 0.89 -3.25
CA PHE A 176 17.89 0.48 -2.37
C PHE A 176 16.57 0.25 -3.12
N ARG A 177 15.80 -0.74 -2.68
CA ARG A 177 14.42 -0.96 -3.11
C ARG A 177 13.59 -1.51 -1.96
N ARG A 178 12.45 -0.87 -1.69
CA ARG A 178 11.34 -1.46 -0.94
C ARG A 178 10.27 -1.94 -1.92
N SER A 179 9.74 -3.14 -1.69
CA SER A 179 8.57 -3.65 -2.42
C SER A 179 7.54 -4.11 -1.41
N VAL A 180 6.27 -3.72 -1.61
CA VAL A 180 5.14 -4.17 -0.80
C VAL A 180 4.08 -4.74 -1.70
N PHE A 181 3.77 -6.01 -1.52
CA PHE A 181 2.69 -6.70 -2.21
C PHE A 181 1.58 -7.00 -1.22
N ILE A 182 0.35 -6.67 -1.61
CA ILE A 182 -0.83 -7.00 -0.83
C ILE A 182 -1.78 -7.82 -1.70
N ASP A 183 -2.15 -9.00 -1.22
CA ASP A 183 -3.06 -9.89 -1.90
C ASP A 183 -4.29 -10.15 -1.03
N GLY A 184 -5.47 -9.88 -1.59
CA GLY A 184 -6.76 -10.17 -0.97
C GLY A 184 -7.45 -11.36 -1.61
N HIS A 185 -7.96 -12.27 -0.78
CA HIS A 185 -8.68 -13.46 -1.21
C HIS A 185 -10.00 -13.60 -0.44
N GLU A 186 -11.02 -14.07 -1.13
CA GLU A 186 -12.24 -14.57 -0.50
C GLU A 186 -12.03 -16.02 -0.10
N ARG A 187 -11.83 -16.26 1.20
CA ARG A 187 -11.74 -17.63 1.73
C ARG A 187 -13.12 -18.26 1.81
N SER A 188 -14.13 -17.49 2.21
CA SER A 188 -15.53 -17.91 2.36
C SER A 188 -16.46 -16.70 2.38
N ALA A 189 -17.77 -16.93 2.45
CA ALA A 189 -18.79 -15.88 2.59
C ALA A 189 -18.57 -14.99 3.84
N GLU A 190 -17.92 -15.51 4.88
CA GLU A 190 -17.69 -14.78 6.14
C GLU A 190 -16.27 -14.23 6.29
N LEU A 191 -15.29 -14.79 5.57
CA LEU A 191 -13.87 -14.51 5.81
C LEU A 191 -13.13 -14.03 4.56
N LEU A 192 -12.37 -12.95 4.73
CA LEU A 192 -11.35 -12.49 3.79
C LEU A 192 -9.98 -12.78 4.34
N ASP A 193 -9.09 -13.23 3.46
CA ASP A 193 -7.67 -13.29 3.75
C ASP A 193 -6.94 -12.13 3.09
N VAL A 194 -6.06 -11.51 3.86
CA VAL A 194 -5.15 -10.47 3.36
C VAL A 194 -3.73 -10.88 3.74
N VAL A 195 -2.87 -10.95 2.73
CA VAL A 195 -1.43 -11.20 2.91
C VAL A 195 -0.66 -9.98 2.46
N ILE A 196 0.27 -9.54 3.29
CA ILE A 196 1.13 -8.37 3.02
C ILE A 196 2.58 -8.82 3.09
N GLN A 197 3.30 -8.69 1.99
CA GLN A 197 4.72 -8.98 1.91
C GLN A 197 5.48 -7.68 1.66
N LEU A 198 6.29 -7.27 2.63
CA LEU A 198 7.23 -6.17 2.49
C LEU A 198 8.64 -6.74 2.36
N ALA A 199 9.41 -6.24 1.42
CA ALA A 199 10.83 -6.58 1.26
C ALA A 199 11.64 -5.32 0.99
N ASP A 200 12.54 -5.00 1.92
CA ASP A 200 13.64 -4.07 1.71
C ASP A 200 14.82 -4.85 1.12
N THR A 201 15.45 -4.31 0.08
CA THR A 201 16.66 -4.84 -0.54
C THR A 201 17.65 -3.70 -0.70
N HIS A 202 18.78 -3.83 0.00
CA HIS A 202 19.90 -2.91 -0.03
C HIS A 202 21.11 -3.61 -0.65
N ALA A 203 21.65 -2.99 -1.70
CA ALA A 203 22.69 -3.55 -2.53
C ALA A 203 23.96 -2.70 -2.47
N ARG A 204 25.11 -3.37 -2.38
CA ARG A 204 26.42 -2.78 -2.57
C ARG A 204 26.61 -2.29 -4.01
N PRO A 205 27.57 -1.37 -4.24
CA PRO A 205 28.06 -1.06 -5.56
C PRO A 205 28.46 -2.32 -6.34
N LEU A 206 28.39 -2.24 -7.67
CA LEU A 206 28.83 -3.33 -8.53
C LEU A 206 30.36 -3.34 -8.56
N ILE A 207 30.98 -4.45 -8.15
CA ILE A 207 32.43 -4.64 -8.27
C ILE A 207 32.69 -5.56 -9.44
N ALA A 208 33.55 -5.16 -10.38
CA ALA A 208 33.92 -5.98 -11.53
C ALA A 208 34.41 -7.37 -11.07
N GLY A 209 33.85 -8.43 -11.67
CA GLY A 209 34.18 -9.82 -11.32
C GLY A 209 33.51 -10.39 -10.07
N SER A 210 32.75 -9.59 -9.30
CA SER A 210 31.97 -10.09 -8.14
C SER A 210 30.71 -10.84 -8.58
N ARG A 211 30.26 -11.79 -7.75
CA ARG A 211 28.96 -12.45 -7.98
C ARG A 211 27.84 -11.48 -7.63
N VAL A 212 26.72 -11.52 -8.37
CA VAL A 212 25.58 -10.64 -8.11
C VAL A 212 25.04 -10.77 -6.68
N THR A 213 25.11 -11.96 -6.08
CA THR A 213 24.69 -12.22 -4.69
C THR A 213 25.57 -11.54 -3.65
N GLU A 214 26.85 -11.31 -3.93
CA GLU A 214 27.79 -10.60 -3.03
C GLU A 214 27.39 -9.13 -2.86
N ARG A 215 26.63 -8.60 -3.83
CA ARG A 215 26.05 -7.26 -3.71
C ARG A 215 24.98 -7.18 -2.63
N LEU A 216 24.42 -8.28 -2.13
CA LEU A 216 23.39 -8.21 -1.12
C LEU A 216 23.96 -7.73 0.23
N ALA A 217 23.79 -6.45 0.53
CA ALA A 217 24.16 -5.87 1.82
C ALA A 217 23.12 -6.26 2.89
N LEU A 218 21.84 -6.09 2.57
CA LEU A 218 20.72 -6.46 3.43
C LEU A 218 19.49 -6.79 2.58
N SER A 219 18.76 -7.83 2.95
CA SER A 219 17.35 -8.03 2.62
C SER A 219 16.59 -8.23 3.91
N HIS A 220 15.65 -7.32 4.19
CA HIS A 220 14.72 -7.42 5.32
C HIS A 220 13.34 -7.68 4.75
N GLU A 221 12.77 -8.85 5.06
CA GLU A 221 11.45 -9.28 4.62
C GLU A 221 10.49 -9.34 5.82
N VAL A 222 9.29 -8.79 5.66
CA VAL A 222 8.17 -8.94 6.60
C VAL A 222 6.99 -9.54 5.86
N LYS A 223 6.45 -10.63 6.38
CA LYS A 223 5.24 -11.28 5.87
C LYS A 223 4.17 -11.29 6.93
N THR A 224 3.02 -10.75 6.57
CA THR A 224 1.85 -10.71 7.42
C THR A 224 0.72 -11.47 6.78
N PHE A 225 0.05 -12.31 7.58
CA PHE A 225 -1.09 -13.11 7.19
C PHE A 225 -2.25 -12.74 8.11
N ALA A 226 -3.36 -12.27 7.55
CA ALA A 226 -4.54 -11.95 8.34
C ALA A 226 -5.80 -12.56 7.75
N SER A 227 -6.69 -12.97 8.64
CA SER A 227 -8.07 -13.30 8.31
C SER A 227 -9.00 -12.27 8.94
N ILE A 228 -9.98 -11.79 8.18
CA ILE A 228 -10.86 -10.69 8.54
C ILE A 228 -12.31 -11.17 8.46
N ASP A 229 -13.08 -10.93 9.52
CA ASP A 229 -14.53 -11.12 9.51
C ASP A 229 -15.17 -10.04 8.63
N ARG A 230 -15.87 -10.47 7.58
CA ARG A 230 -16.50 -9.60 6.58
C ARG A 230 -17.65 -8.79 7.12
N LYS A 231 -18.38 -9.28 8.12
CA LYS A 231 -19.58 -8.59 8.65
C LYS A 231 -19.19 -7.54 9.68
N ARG A 232 -18.16 -7.81 10.48
CA ARG A 232 -17.73 -6.96 11.59
C ARG A 232 -16.54 -6.08 11.24
N PHE A 233 -15.83 -6.40 10.15
CA PHE A 233 -14.57 -5.80 9.74
C PHE A 233 -13.51 -5.89 10.84
N THR A 234 -13.43 -7.05 11.49
CA THR A 234 -12.52 -7.32 12.62
C THR A 234 -11.46 -8.34 12.23
N LEU A 235 -10.22 -8.14 12.71
CA LEU A 235 -9.17 -9.15 12.59
C LEU A 235 -9.54 -10.39 13.40
N VAL A 236 -9.66 -11.54 12.74
CA VAL A 236 -9.90 -12.84 13.38
C VAL A 236 -8.59 -13.54 13.69
N ARG A 237 -7.61 -13.40 12.79
CA ARG A 237 -6.26 -13.94 12.90
C ARG A 237 -5.29 -12.92 12.35
N LEU A 238 -4.12 -12.79 12.99
CA LEU A 238 -3.01 -12.01 12.50
C LEU A 238 -1.71 -12.74 12.86
N GLU A 239 -0.90 -13.05 11.87
CA GLU A 239 0.43 -13.63 12.04
C GLU A 239 1.45 -12.77 11.31
N ILE A 240 2.61 -12.58 11.94
CA ILE A 240 3.71 -11.82 11.34
C ILE A 240 4.98 -12.63 11.47
N ARG A 241 5.74 -12.69 10.38
CA ARG A 241 7.09 -13.24 10.37
C ARG A 241 8.02 -12.24 9.72
N GLU A 242 9.22 -12.11 10.25
CA GLU A 242 10.27 -11.33 9.62
C GLU A 242 11.51 -12.18 9.36
N ARG A 243 12.32 -11.76 8.40
CA ARG A 243 13.61 -12.35 8.12
C ARG A 243 14.56 -11.28 7.62
N GLU A 244 15.72 -11.20 8.25
CA GLU A 244 16.85 -10.44 7.73
C GLU A 244 17.88 -11.41 7.17
N ARG A 245 18.54 -11.01 6.09
CA ARG A 245 19.61 -11.76 5.45
C ARG A 245 20.59 -10.82 4.75
N ASN A 246 21.82 -11.25 4.62
CA ASN A 246 22.88 -10.63 3.85
C ASN A 246 23.51 -11.68 2.90
N HIS A 247 24.59 -11.32 2.21
CA HIS A 247 25.25 -12.25 1.29
C HIS A 247 25.79 -13.55 1.94
N GLU A 248 26.14 -13.54 3.22
CA GLU A 248 26.72 -14.68 3.96
C GLU A 248 25.66 -15.72 4.31
N ASP A 249 24.44 -15.28 4.61
CA ASP A 249 23.36 -16.12 5.13
C ASP A 249 22.12 -16.23 4.22
N VAL A 250 22.19 -15.70 2.99
CA VAL A 250 21.07 -15.60 2.04
C VAL A 250 20.29 -16.91 1.84
N GLY A 251 20.98 -18.06 1.93
CA GLY A 251 20.42 -19.39 1.73
C GLY A 251 19.86 -20.08 2.98
N HIS A 252 20.15 -19.57 4.19
CA HIS A 252 19.84 -20.28 5.43
C HIS A 252 19.33 -19.39 6.59
N ALA A 253 19.26 -18.06 6.40
CA ALA A 253 18.60 -17.17 7.34
C ALA A 253 17.16 -17.63 7.61
N GLN A 254 16.81 -17.69 8.90
CA GLN A 254 15.53 -18.23 9.37
C GLN A 254 14.48 -17.14 9.51
N TRP A 255 13.21 -17.52 9.36
CA TRP A 255 12.08 -16.67 9.71
C TRP A 255 11.95 -16.60 11.23
N ILE A 256 11.74 -15.40 11.74
CA ILE A 256 11.43 -15.13 13.14
C ILE A 256 9.94 -14.85 13.25
N ASP A 257 9.25 -15.61 14.09
CA ASP A 257 7.84 -15.35 14.40
C ASP A 257 7.72 -14.10 15.28
N ARG A 258 6.91 -13.14 14.84
CA ARG A 258 6.62 -11.86 15.51
C ARG A 258 5.13 -11.73 15.83
N THR A 259 4.37 -12.80 15.76
CA THR A 259 2.92 -12.79 16.00
C THR A 259 2.57 -12.27 17.38
N GLU A 260 3.34 -12.61 18.41
CA GLU A 260 3.10 -12.13 19.79
C GLU A 260 3.20 -10.60 19.90
N LEU A 261 4.07 -9.96 19.09
CA LEU A 261 4.22 -8.51 19.08
C LEU A 261 2.92 -7.79 18.71
N VAL A 262 2.03 -8.46 17.98
CA VAL A 262 0.80 -7.89 17.42
C VAL A 262 -0.47 -8.59 17.88
N SER A 263 -0.36 -9.49 18.87
CA SER A 263 -1.48 -10.29 19.38
C SER A 263 -2.67 -9.43 19.81
N SER A 264 -2.40 -8.26 20.41
CA SER A 264 -3.40 -7.27 20.83
C SER A 264 -4.24 -6.65 19.71
N LEU A 265 -3.85 -6.81 18.44
CA LEU A 265 -4.63 -6.34 17.30
C LEU A 265 -5.72 -7.33 16.90
N THR A 266 -5.65 -8.59 17.34
CA THR A 266 -6.71 -9.58 17.10
C THR A 266 -8.00 -9.12 17.79
N GLY A 267 -9.13 -9.23 17.08
CA GLY A 267 -10.43 -8.70 17.47
C GLY A 267 -10.63 -7.22 17.18
N ALA A 268 -9.56 -6.47 16.84
CA ALA A 268 -9.69 -5.05 16.53
C ALA A 268 -10.35 -4.83 15.16
N ARG A 269 -11.11 -3.73 15.04
CA ARG A 269 -11.69 -3.30 13.76
C ARG A 269 -10.60 -2.77 12.82
N ILE A 270 -10.61 -3.18 11.55
CA ILE A 270 -9.72 -2.65 10.50
C ILE A 270 -9.95 -1.15 10.29
N ILE A 271 -11.21 -0.75 10.26
CA ILE A 271 -11.62 0.65 10.15
C ILE A 271 -12.76 0.95 11.15
N PRO A 272 -12.74 2.10 11.83
CA PRO A 272 -11.67 3.10 11.86
C PRO A 272 -10.55 2.78 12.88
N GLY A 273 -9.42 3.50 12.77
CA GLY A 273 -8.42 3.61 13.84
C GLY A 273 -7.29 2.59 13.85
N MET A 274 -7.21 1.67 12.88
CA MET A 274 -6.12 0.69 12.82
C MET A 274 -4.74 1.35 12.79
N ALA A 275 -4.52 2.36 11.94
CA ALA A 275 -3.24 3.06 11.87
C ALA A 275 -2.79 3.62 13.23
N GLY A 276 -3.70 4.25 13.98
CA GLY A 276 -3.41 4.76 15.33
C GLY A 276 -3.03 3.65 16.31
N ARG A 277 -3.69 2.48 16.24
CA ARG A 277 -3.34 1.32 17.08
C ARG A 277 -1.96 0.78 16.74
N VAL A 278 -1.65 0.65 15.45
CA VAL A 278 -0.33 0.17 14.98
C VAL A 278 0.78 1.15 15.38
N PHE A 279 0.56 2.47 15.22
CA PHE A 279 1.52 3.49 15.67
C PHE A 279 1.75 3.44 17.19
N LYS A 280 0.68 3.29 17.98
CA LYS A 280 0.82 3.15 19.45
C LYS A 280 1.63 1.92 19.83
N LEU A 281 1.50 0.83 19.07
CA LEU A 281 2.16 -0.44 19.36
C LEU A 281 3.64 -0.46 18.93
N LEU A 282 3.96 0.08 17.75
CA LEU A 282 5.27 -0.11 17.12
C LEU A 282 6.03 1.20 16.83
N GLY A 283 5.37 2.35 16.95
CA GLY A 283 5.93 3.64 16.54
C GLY A 283 7.10 4.13 17.39
N GLY A 284 7.30 3.57 18.58
CA GLY A 284 8.38 3.95 19.50
C GLY A 284 9.72 3.28 19.25
N GLU A 285 9.79 2.23 18.43
CA GLU A 285 11.03 1.46 18.20
C GLU A 285 11.39 1.38 16.71
N THR A 286 12.52 1.99 16.33
CA THR A 286 13.01 2.02 14.94
C THR A 286 13.22 0.63 14.34
N ARG A 287 13.62 -0.37 15.15
CA ARG A 287 13.81 -1.75 14.68
C ARG A 287 12.54 -2.36 14.09
N TYR A 288 11.37 -1.95 14.56
CA TYR A 288 10.08 -2.45 14.08
C TYR A 288 9.51 -1.62 12.93
N ARG A 289 10.28 -0.70 12.37
CA ARG A 289 9.79 0.17 11.29
C ARG A 289 9.28 -0.62 10.08
N PRO A 290 9.96 -1.67 9.58
CA PRO A 290 9.43 -2.49 8.48
C PRO A 290 8.10 -3.19 8.84
N ILE A 291 7.94 -3.65 10.09
CA ILE A 291 6.68 -4.24 10.56
C ILE A 291 5.58 -3.18 10.63
N LEU A 292 5.87 -2.00 11.18
CA LEU A 292 4.96 -0.87 11.24
C LEU A 292 4.47 -0.49 9.82
N ASP A 293 5.40 -0.29 8.89
CA ASP A 293 5.07 0.11 7.51
C ASP A 293 4.26 -1.00 6.79
N ASN A 294 4.57 -2.29 7.03
CA ASN A 294 3.80 -3.42 6.54
C ASN A 294 2.36 -3.39 7.06
N LEU A 295 2.17 -3.18 8.36
CA LEU A 295 0.85 -3.15 9.00
C LEU A 295 0.01 -1.93 8.61
N LEU A 296 0.65 -0.78 8.34
CA LEU A 296 -0.05 0.41 7.86
C LEU A 296 -0.72 0.22 6.49
N MET A 297 -0.36 -0.84 5.74
CA MET A 297 -1.01 -1.18 4.48
C MET A 297 -2.38 -1.85 4.65
N PHE A 298 -2.74 -2.31 5.85
CA PHE A 298 -3.99 -3.04 6.07
C PHE A 298 -5.25 -2.27 5.69
N ALA A 299 -5.44 -1.09 6.29
CA ALA A 299 -6.64 -0.30 6.06
C ALA A 299 -6.83 0.09 4.59
N PRO A 300 -5.82 0.62 3.87
CA PRO A 300 -5.99 0.97 2.47
C PRO A 300 -6.15 -0.26 1.57
N ALA A 301 -5.52 -1.40 1.88
CA ALA A 301 -5.72 -2.63 1.13
C ALA A 301 -7.13 -3.22 1.33
N PHE A 302 -7.61 -3.29 2.58
CA PHE A 302 -8.90 -3.86 2.92
C PHE A 302 -10.07 -3.20 2.17
N LEU A 303 -10.02 -1.86 2.01
CA LEU A 303 -11.02 -1.13 1.24
C LEU A 303 -11.08 -1.58 -0.23
N GLN A 304 -9.94 -1.90 -0.83
CA GLN A 304 -9.88 -2.34 -2.23
C GLN A 304 -10.29 -3.80 -2.42
N VAL A 305 -9.91 -4.66 -1.48
CA VAL A 305 -10.35 -6.06 -1.47
C VAL A 305 -11.88 -6.12 -1.37
N THR A 306 -12.46 -5.30 -0.48
CA THR A 306 -13.92 -5.24 -0.29
C THR A 306 -14.63 -4.77 -1.56
N ALA A 307 -14.05 -3.81 -2.30
CA ALA A 307 -14.62 -3.33 -3.56
C ALA A 307 -14.66 -4.40 -4.67
N ALA A 308 -13.93 -5.51 -4.55
CA ALA A 308 -13.93 -6.60 -5.53
C ALA A 308 -14.98 -7.70 -5.22
N LEU A 309 -15.72 -7.60 -4.12
CA LEU A 309 -16.76 -8.56 -3.70
C LEU A 309 -18.14 -8.25 -4.30
N MET A 310 -18.15 -7.81 -5.56
CA MET A 310 -19.36 -7.20 -6.11
C MET A 310 -20.46 -8.19 -6.45
N ASP A 311 -20.11 -9.42 -6.73
CA ASP A 311 -21.06 -10.47 -7.13
C ASP A 311 -22.06 -10.76 -6.00
N GLU A 312 -21.60 -10.80 -4.75
CA GLU A 312 -22.45 -11.05 -3.58
C GLU A 312 -23.50 -9.96 -3.37
N TYR A 313 -23.17 -8.70 -3.67
CA TYR A 313 -24.14 -7.60 -3.62
C TYR A 313 -25.28 -7.82 -4.62
N PHE A 314 -24.96 -8.26 -5.85
CA PHE A 314 -25.95 -8.54 -6.88
C PHE A 314 -26.82 -9.74 -6.50
N GLU A 315 -26.21 -10.83 -6.01
CA GLU A 315 -26.96 -12.00 -5.53
C GLU A 315 -27.91 -11.66 -4.37
N ASN A 316 -27.44 -10.89 -3.40
CA ASN A 316 -28.26 -10.49 -2.25
C ASN A 316 -29.43 -9.59 -2.69
N ARG A 317 -29.24 -8.79 -3.75
CA ARG A 317 -30.32 -7.98 -4.35
C ARG A 317 -31.36 -8.85 -5.06
N GLU A 318 -30.93 -9.87 -5.81
CA GLU A 318 -31.86 -10.82 -6.44
C GLU A 318 -32.65 -11.60 -5.38
N LYS A 319 -31.97 -12.10 -4.34
CA LYS A 319 -32.58 -12.83 -3.21
C LYS A 319 -33.55 -11.96 -2.40
N ALA A 320 -33.30 -10.66 -2.27
CA ALA A 320 -34.20 -9.72 -1.60
C ALA A 320 -35.49 -9.41 -2.39
N GLY A 321 -35.58 -9.86 -3.65
CA GLY A 321 -36.71 -9.65 -4.54
C GLY A 321 -36.93 -8.17 -4.93
N ASN A 322 -37.83 -7.96 -5.91
CA ASN A 322 -38.19 -6.63 -6.45
C ASN A 322 -38.75 -5.62 -5.43
N ARG A 323 -38.82 -5.93 -4.13
CA ARG A 323 -39.24 -4.98 -3.07
C ARG A 323 -38.27 -3.80 -2.89
N LYS A 324 -37.06 -3.85 -3.49
CA LYS A 324 -36.11 -2.73 -3.61
C LYS A 324 -35.74 -2.42 -5.08
N ALA A 325 -36.60 -2.78 -6.04
CA ALA A 325 -36.43 -2.45 -7.45
C ALA A 325 -36.52 -0.93 -7.67
N GLY A 326 -35.39 -0.25 -7.53
CA GLY A 326 -35.30 1.21 -7.62
C GLY A 326 -34.16 1.80 -6.79
N ILE A 327 -33.68 1.08 -5.78
CA ILE A 327 -32.51 1.52 -5.00
C ILE A 327 -31.25 1.19 -5.83
N LYS A 328 -30.66 2.21 -6.47
CA LYS A 328 -29.35 2.10 -7.13
C LYS A 328 -28.28 1.70 -6.09
N PRO A 329 -27.21 0.98 -6.48
CA PRO A 329 -26.14 0.61 -5.57
C PRO A 329 -25.67 1.81 -4.76
N ALA A 330 -25.69 1.70 -3.44
CA ALA A 330 -25.03 2.70 -2.61
C ALA A 330 -23.56 2.38 -2.69
N VAL A 331 -22.76 3.25 -3.30
CA VAL A 331 -21.31 3.05 -3.39
C VAL A 331 -20.60 3.11 -2.02
N THR A 332 -21.30 3.56 -0.98
CA THR A 332 -20.92 3.31 0.42
C THR A 332 -20.92 1.83 0.78
N ASP A 333 -21.75 1.02 0.11
CA ASP A 333 -21.72 -0.45 0.14
C ASP A 333 -20.70 -1.03 -0.86
N LEU A 334 -20.15 -0.20 -1.77
CA LEU A 334 -19.21 -0.58 -2.87
C LEU A 334 -17.76 -0.07 -2.62
N GLY A 335 -17.43 0.37 -1.40
CA GLY A 335 -16.07 0.78 -1.03
C GLY A 335 -15.71 2.26 -1.24
N GLY A 336 -16.61 3.10 -1.79
CA GLY A 336 -16.44 4.55 -1.85
C GLY A 336 -17.07 5.23 -0.64
N ASN A 337 -16.36 5.26 0.49
CA ASN A 337 -16.81 6.01 1.66
C ASN A 337 -16.79 7.52 1.33
N SER A 338 -17.78 8.26 1.84
CA SER A 338 -17.77 9.73 1.74
C SER A 338 -16.43 10.27 2.23
N ASP A 339 -15.85 11.20 1.48
CA ASP A 339 -14.59 11.87 1.80
C ASP A 339 -13.37 10.93 1.89
N SER A 340 -13.47 9.70 1.35
CA SER A 340 -12.36 8.76 1.25
C SER A 340 -11.29 9.18 0.23
N CYS A 341 -11.68 9.93 -0.79
CA CYS A 341 -10.78 10.61 -1.72
C CYS A 341 -11.47 11.80 -2.40
N TYR A 342 -10.72 12.56 -3.19
CA TYR A 342 -11.22 13.68 -3.98
C TYR A 342 -12.46 13.36 -4.82
N MET A 343 -12.50 12.21 -5.50
CA MET A 343 -13.66 11.82 -6.31
C MET A 343 -14.89 11.46 -5.46
N TRP A 344 -14.67 11.06 -4.21
CA TRP A 344 -15.70 10.69 -3.24
C TRP A 344 -16.04 11.78 -2.23
N ARG A 345 -15.54 13.00 -2.43
CA ARG A 345 -15.77 14.10 -1.49
C ARG A 345 -17.23 14.49 -1.39
N SER A 346 -17.60 14.94 -0.20
CA SER A 346 -18.91 15.49 0.09
C SER A 346 -19.25 16.64 -0.86
N GLY A 347 -20.44 16.58 -1.45
CA GLY A 347 -20.90 17.53 -2.46
C GLY A 347 -20.22 17.40 -3.83
N GLY A 348 -19.34 16.43 -4.07
CA GLY A 348 -18.71 16.21 -5.38
C GLY A 348 -19.70 15.77 -6.48
N PRO A 349 -19.31 15.80 -7.78
CA PRO A 349 -20.18 15.38 -8.88
C PRO A 349 -20.72 13.96 -8.72
N ILE A 350 -19.87 13.00 -8.33
CA ILE A 350 -20.30 11.61 -8.19
C ILE A 350 -21.27 11.46 -7.02
N GLN A 351 -20.98 12.06 -5.87
CA GLN A 351 -21.88 11.99 -4.71
C GLN A 351 -23.22 12.72 -4.97
N ARG A 352 -23.23 13.84 -5.69
CA ARG A 352 -24.47 14.53 -6.10
C ARG A 352 -25.30 13.70 -7.08
N ALA A 353 -24.65 13.05 -8.05
CA ALA A 353 -25.32 12.12 -8.94
C ALA A 353 -25.95 10.92 -8.20
N TRP A 354 -25.47 10.61 -6.98
CA TRP A 354 -26.12 9.65 -6.09
C TRP A 354 -27.35 10.22 -5.42
N ALA A 355 -27.24 11.43 -4.85
CA ALA A 355 -28.33 12.06 -4.13
C ALA A 355 -29.56 12.25 -5.04
N SER A 356 -29.35 12.69 -6.29
CA SER A 356 -30.42 12.84 -7.28
C SER A 356 -31.03 11.52 -7.76
N GLY A 357 -30.28 10.41 -7.64
CA GLY A 357 -30.78 9.06 -7.94
C GLY A 357 -31.62 8.42 -6.84
N ARG A 358 -31.60 8.95 -5.60
CA ARG A 358 -32.45 8.50 -4.48
C ARG A 358 -33.80 9.21 -4.44
N THR A 359 -33.86 10.45 -4.94
CA THR A 359 -35.08 11.24 -5.05
C THR A 359 -35.80 10.89 -6.35
N GLY A 360 -36.36 9.69 -6.45
CA GLY A 360 -37.34 9.36 -7.49
C GLY A 360 -38.59 10.21 -7.37
N GLU A 361 -38.47 11.53 -7.56
CA GLU A 361 -39.56 12.39 -7.98
C GLU A 361 -39.54 12.38 -9.50
N THR A 362 -40.45 11.58 -10.05
CA THR A 362 -41.19 11.97 -11.25
C THR A 362 -41.64 13.42 -11.09
N LYS A 363 -41.02 14.33 -11.85
CA LYS A 363 -41.73 15.52 -12.33
C LYS A 363 -41.87 15.35 -13.84
N THR A 364 -43.10 15.01 -14.18
CA THR A 364 -43.76 15.19 -15.48
C THR A 364 -43.38 16.48 -16.17
#